data_AF-A0A7Y5HCP2-F1
#
_entry.id   AF-A0A7Y5HCP2-F1
#
_cell.length_a   1.000
_cell.length_b   1.000
_cell.length_c   1.000
_cell.angle_alpha   90.00
_cell.angle_beta   90.00
_cell.angle_gamma   90.00
#
_symmetry.space_group_name_H-M   'P 1'
#
loop_
_entity.id
_entity.type
_entity.pdbx_description
1 polymer ?
#
loop_
_entity_poly.entity_id
_entity_poly.type
_entity_poly.pdbx_seq_one_letter_code
_entity_poly.pdbx_strand_id
1 'polypeptide(L)'
;MDLELFLSRRQGAWKRLEEDVARAERDGMDVLPVEDLRRIGTSYRQACSDLTYARTVLQNAEISDYLNTLVGQAYAAIYRKSRLSWRGVAEFLLKGYPAAVRKHWRPVAFAWGLLIAGFALAFAAVSSDREAFRAIVPAEYHALYGRPQEDLRAARFGSVSADQAADFSSRIYVNNIKVSLGAFAMGGTFGVGTVLMLLYNGALLGAIASNFHRWGQGYEFWSLIVPHGAVELSCIAVAAAAGLMLGWSLIRPGRLRRGEAFAEAGRE
;
A
#
# COMPACT_ATOMS: atom_id res chain seq x y z
N MET A 1 -16.94 -53.82 -5.48
CA MET A 1 -17.60 -53.40 -4.23
C MET A 1 -18.97 -52.89 -4.62
N ASP A 2 -20.02 -53.37 -3.97
CA ASP A 2 -21.39 -52.95 -4.25
C ASP A 2 -21.60 -51.46 -3.93
N LEU A 3 -22.49 -50.79 -4.66
CA LEU A 3 -22.76 -49.36 -4.56
C LEU A 3 -23.22 -48.97 -3.14
N GLU A 4 -24.08 -49.80 -2.54
CA GLU A 4 -24.59 -49.60 -1.18
C GLU A 4 -23.48 -49.70 -0.12
N LEU A 5 -22.54 -50.62 -0.29
CA LEU A 5 -21.40 -50.77 0.63
C LEU A 5 -20.41 -49.60 0.51
N PHE A 6 -20.26 -49.03 -0.70
CA PHE A 6 -19.47 -47.81 -0.89
C PHE A 6 -20.13 -46.61 -0.21
N LEU A 7 -21.43 -46.40 -0.45
CA LEU A 7 -22.20 -45.29 0.11
C LEU A 7 -22.22 -45.33 1.64
N SER A 8 -22.55 -46.47 2.23
CA SER A 8 -22.59 -46.65 3.70
C SER A 8 -21.24 -46.34 4.38
N ARG A 9 -20.12 -46.60 3.71
CA ARG A 9 -18.78 -46.33 4.25
C ARG A 9 -18.30 -44.89 4.04
N ARG A 10 -18.69 -44.25 2.94
CA ARG A 10 -18.09 -42.96 2.52
C ARG A 10 -18.97 -41.74 2.76
N GLN A 11 -20.28 -41.88 2.74
CA GLN A 11 -21.22 -40.74 2.83
C GLN A 11 -21.01 -39.90 4.10
N GLY A 12 -20.70 -40.52 5.24
CA GLY A 12 -20.41 -39.80 6.48
C GLY A 12 -19.12 -38.96 6.41
N ALA A 13 -18.13 -39.38 5.63
CA ALA A 13 -16.91 -38.58 5.41
C ALA A 13 -17.18 -37.37 4.50
N TRP A 14 -18.03 -37.55 3.48
CA TRP A 14 -18.41 -36.46 2.57
C TRP A 14 -19.21 -35.37 3.27
N LYS A 15 -20.22 -35.74 4.08
CA LYS A 15 -20.98 -34.77 4.89
C LYS A 15 -20.09 -33.96 5.85
N ARG A 16 -19.11 -34.61 6.49
CA ARG A 16 -18.16 -33.89 7.36
C ARG A 16 -17.29 -32.90 6.58
N LEU A 17 -16.83 -33.28 5.39
CA LEU A 17 -16.10 -32.34 4.52
C LEU A 17 -16.99 -31.16 4.13
N GLU A 18 -18.25 -31.42 3.78
CA GLU A 18 -19.23 -30.40 3.42
C GLU A 18 -19.46 -29.41 4.60
N GLU A 19 -19.62 -29.91 5.82
CA GLU A 19 -19.75 -29.10 7.04
C GLU A 19 -18.50 -28.28 7.34
N ASP A 20 -17.31 -28.92 7.28
CA ASP A 20 -16.03 -28.25 7.53
C ASP A 20 -15.76 -27.16 6.48
N VAL A 21 -16.08 -27.41 5.20
CA VAL A 21 -15.96 -26.44 4.10
C VAL A 21 -16.95 -25.29 4.29
N ALA A 22 -18.21 -25.57 4.62
CA ALA A 22 -19.21 -24.52 4.88
C ALA A 22 -18.81 -23.64 6.08
N ARG A 23 -18.22 -24.22 7.12
CA ARG A 23 -17.65 -23.48 8.26
C ARG A 23 -16.47 -22.62 7.82
N ALA A 24 -15.54 -23.18 7.05
CA ALA A 24 -14.39 -22.47 6.51
C ALA A 24 -14.80 -21.29 5.60
N GLU A 25 -15.89 -21.41 4.85
CA GLU A 25 -16.41 -20.33 4.02
C GLU A 25 -17.04 -19.18 4.82
N ARG A 26 -17.68 -19.49 5.95
CA ARG A 26 -18.30 -18.50 6.86
C ARG A 26 -17.25 -17.77 7.70
N ASP A 27 -16.39 -18.53 8.37
CA ASP A 27 -15.49 -18.00 9.39
C ASP A 27 -14.13 -17.58 8.81
N GLY A 28 -13.76 -18.13 7.65
CA GLY A 28 -12.45 -18.01 7.02
C GLY A 28 -11.49 -19.11 7.48
N MET A 29 -10.73 -19.68 6.53
CA MET A 29 -9.70 -20.69 6.80
C MET A 29 -8.64 -20.22 7.81
N ASP A 30 -8.30 -18.93 7.76
CA ASP A 30 -7.22 -18.33 8.56
C ASP A 30 -7.50 -18.36 10.08
N VAL A 31 -8.76 -18.56 10.47
CA VAL A 31 -9.22 -18.55 11.87
C VAL A 31 -9.39 -19.97 12.41
N LEU A 32 -9.31 -20.98 11.55
CA LEU A 32 -9.46 -22.38 11.96
C LEU A 32 -8.17 -22.89 12.63
N PRO A 33 -8.29 -23.71 13.69
CA PRO A 33 -7.15 -24.43 14.27
C PRO A 33 -6.38 -25.24 13.23
N VAL A 34 -5.07 -25.40 13.43
CA VAL A 34 -4.20 -26.17 12.53
C VAL A 34 -4.71 -27.62 12.33
N GLU A 35 -5.23 -28.24 13.40
CA GLU A 35 -5.87 -29.56 13.35
C GLU A 35 -7.08 -29.60 12.40
N ASP A 36 -7.93 -28.58 12.43
CA ASP A 36 -9.11 -28.48 11.54
C ASP A 36 -8.67 -28.32 10.08
N LEU A 37 -7.64 -27.50 9.82
CA LEU A 37 -7.05 -27.35 8.48
C LEU A 37 -6.47 -28.65 7.93
N ARG A 38 -5.73 -29.41 8.76
CA ARG A 38 -5.19 -30.72 8.38
C ARG A 38 -6.30 -31.73 8.11
N ARG A 39 -7.37 -31.70 8.91
CA ARG A 39 -8.55 -32.57 8.71
C ARG A 39 -9.20 -32.27 7.36
N ILE A 40 -9.47 -31.01 7.05
CA ILE A 40 -10.04 -30.59 5.76
C ILE A 40 -9.18 -31.06 4.59
N GLY A 41 -7.86 -30.84 4.65
CA GLY A 41 -6.94 -31.27 3.59
C GLY A 41 -6.90 -32.79 3.39
N THR A 42 -7.07 -33.56 4.46
CA THR A 42 -7.13 -35.03 4.39
C THR A 42 -8.44 -35.51 3.79
N SER A 43 -9.57 -34.98 4.27
CA SER A 43 -10.91 -35.29 3.75
C SER A 43 -11.06 -34.89 2.28
N TYR A 44 -10.48 -33.77 1.87
CA TYR A 44 -10.43 -33.33 0.48
C TYR A 44 -9.73 -34.34 -0.43
N ARG A 45 -8.52 -34.79 -0.07
CA ARG A 45 -7.80 -35.82 -0.85
C ARG A 45 -8.57 -37.13 -0.92
N GLN A 46 -9.25 -37.51 0.16
CA GLN A 46 -10.12 -38.68 0.20
C GLN A 46 -11.29 -38.53 -0.80
N ALA A 47 -11.96 -37.38 -0.82
CA ALA A 47 -13.07 -37.10 -1.73
C ALA A 47 -12.63 -37.08 -3.20
N CYS A 48 -11.42 -36.58 -3.51
CA CYS A 48 -10.83 -36.68 -4.86
C CYS A 48 -10.64 -38.15 -5.28
N SER A 49 -10.11 -38.98 -4.38
CA SER A 49 -9.94 -40.42 -4.66
C SER A 49 -11.28 -41.12 -4.86
N ASP A 50 -12.29 -40.79 -4.05
CA ASP A 50 -13.63 -41.33 -4.16
C ASP A 50 -14.31 -40.88 -5.47
N LEU A 51 -14.07 -39.65 -5.93
CA LEU A 51 -14.56 -39.15 -7.22
C LEU A 51 -13.95 -39.92 -8.39
N THR A 52 -12.65 -40.17 -8.37
CA THR A 52 -11.99 -40.99 -9.40
C THR A 52 -12.56 -42.40 -9.41
N TYR A 53 -12.78 -43.01 -8.24
CA TYR A 53 -13.38 -44.34 -8.14
C TYR A 53 -14.84 -44.37 -8.64
N ALA A 54 -15.65 -43.36 -8.29
CA ALA A 54 -17.03 -43.22 -8.76
C ALA A 54 -17.12 -43.12 -10.28
N ARG A 55 -16.18 -42.39 -10.91
CA ARG A 55 -16.11 -42.23 -12.37
C ARG A 55 -15.61 -43.47 -13.11
N THR A 56 -14.59 -44.15 -12.57
CA THR A 56 -13.87 -45.21 -13.29
C THR A 56 -14.43 -46.60 -13.03
N VAL A 57 -14.81 -46.89 -11.78
CA VAL A 57 -15.22 -48.24 -11.35
C VAL A 57 -16.74 -48.35 -11.22
N LEU A 58 -17.38 -47.41 -10.52
CA LEU A 58 -18.84 -47.46 -10.33
C LEU A 58 -19.62 -46.94 -11.54
N GLN A 59 -19.00 -46.05 -12.34
CA GLN A 59 -19.61 -45.39 -13.50
C GLN A 59 -20.98 -44.77 -13.19
N ASN A 60 -21.15 -44.27 -11.96
CA ASN A 60 -22.41 -43.69 -11.49
C ASN A 60 -22.34 -42.16 -11.64
N ALA A 61 -23.21 -41.61 -12.50
CA ALA A 61 -23.24 -40.18 -12.80
C ALA A 61 -23.63 -39.32 -11.59
N GLU A 62 -24.64 -39.73 -10.82
CA GLU A 62 -25.17 -38.97 -9.68
C GLU A 62 -24.11 -38.78 -8.57
N ILE A 63 -23.42 -39.86 -8.18
CA ILE A 63 -22.35 -39.79 -7.18
C ILE A 63 -21.17 -39.00 -7.71
N SER A 64 -20.84 -39.17 -9.00
CA SER A 64 -19.74 -38.44 -9.63
C SER A 64 -20.01 -36.93 -9.64
N ASP A 65 -21.23 -36.50 -9.92
CA ASP A 65 -21.60 -35.09 -9.92
C ASP A 65 -21.64 -34.49 -8.51
N TYR A 66 -22.17 -35.23 -7.54
CA TYR A 66 -22.12 -34.83 -6.13
C TYR A 66 -20.67 -34.63 -5.66
N LEU A 67 -19.81 -35.62 -5.88
CA LEU A 67 -18.42 -35.56 -5.46
C LEU A 67 -17.62 -34.50 -6.22
N ASN A 68 -17.92 -34.29 -7.50
CA ASN A 68 -17.29 -33.23 -8.28
C ASN A 68 -17.63 -31.84 -7.73
N THR A 69 -18.88 -31.63 -7.32
CA THR A 69 -19.33 -30.39 -6.68
C THR A 69 -18.64 -30.18 -5.33
N LEU A 70 -18.62 -31.21 -4.47
CA LEU A 70 -17.99 -31.15 -3.15
C LEU A 70 -16.48 -30.87 -3.24
N VAL A 71 -15.78 -31.56 -4.16
CA VAL A 71 -14.35 -31.34 -4.42
C VAL A 71 -14.09 -29.94 -4.95
N GLY A 72 -14.96 -29.41 -5.82
CA GLY A 72 -14.88 -28.05 -6.33
C GLY A 72 -15.02 -27.00 -5.22
N GLN A 73 -16.01 -27.17 -4.34
CA GLN A 73 -16.22 -26.29 -3.18
C GLN A 73 -15.05 -26.35 -2.20
N ALA A 74 -14.58 -27.55 -1.87
CA ALA A 74 -13.44 -27.74 -1.00
C ALA A 74 -12.15 -27.12 -1.59
N TYR A 75 -11.93 -27.28 -2.90
CA TYR A 75 -10.81 -26.63 -3.59
C TYR A 75 -10.91 -25.11 -3.49
N ALA A 76 -12.09 -24.54 -3.77
CA ALA A 76 -12.31 -23.10 -3.68
C ALA A 76 -12.06 -22.58 -2.26
N ALA A 77 -12.44 -23.33 -1.22
CA ALA A 77 -12.21 -22.96 0.17
C ALA A 77 -10.73 -23.06 0.58
N ILE A 78 -10.04 -24.15 0.21
CA ILE A 78 -8.62 -24.40 0.57
C ILE A 78 -7.69 -23.41 -0.13
N TYR A 79 -7.96 -23.10 -1.39
CA TYR A 79 -7.05 -22.30 -2.23
C TYR A 79 -7.52 -20.86 -2.43
N ARG A 80 -8.59 -20.40 -1.76
CA ARG A 80 -8.95 -18.98 -1.79
C ARG A 80 -7.88 -18.14 -1.10
N LYS A 81 -7.37 -17.12 -1.78
CA LYS A 81 -6.66 -16.02 -1.11
C LYS A 81 -7.59 -15.42 -0.05
N SER A 82 -7.04 -15.17 1.14
CA SER A 82 -7.78 -14.60 2.27
C SER A 82 -8.55 -13.34 1.83
N ARG A 83 -9.81 -13.22 2.29
CA ARG A 83 -10.57 -11.99 2.09
C ARG A 83 -9.88 -10.88 2.90
N LEU A 84 -9.90 -9.65 2.40
CA LEU A 84 -9.50 -8.49 3.21
C LEU A 84 -10.32 -8.50 4.51
N SER A 85 -9.67 -8.79 5.62
CA SER A 85 -10.27 -8.74 6.95
C SER A 85 -9.96 -7.39 7.57
N TRP A 86 -10.97 -6.69 8.07
CA TRP A 86 -10.76 -5.43 8.81
C TRP A 86 -9.85 -5.64 10.02
N ARG A 87 -9.86 -6.83 10.64
CA ARG A 87 -8.88 -7.20 11.68
C ARG A 87 -7.46 -7.28 11.13
N GLY A 88 -7.27 -7.88 9.96
CA GLY A 88 -5.97 -7.95 9.28
C GLY A 88 -5.43 -6.58 8.87
N VAL A 89 -6.31 -5.68 8.42
CA VAL A 89 -5.95 -4.27 8.14
C VAL A 89 -5.52 -3.56 9.42
N ALA A 90 -6.27 -3.70 10.52
CA ALA A 90 -5.92 -3.08 11.80
C ALA A 90 -4.61 -3.64 12.36
N GLU A 91 -4.39 -4.96 12.28
CA GLU A 91 -3.15 -5.60 12.70
C GLU A 91 -1.96 -5.13 11.86
N PHE A 92 -2.13 -5.01 10.55
CA PHE A 92 -1.12 -4.43 9.68
C PHE A 92 -0.82 -2.98 10.07
N LEU A 93 -1.83 -2.12 10.23
CA LEU A 93 -1.60 -0.71 10.58
C LEU A 93 -0.93 -0.54 11.94
N LEU A 94 -1.31 -1.33 12.94
CA LEU A 94 -0.80 -1.22 14.31
C LEU A 94 0.55 -1.89 14.53
N LYS A 95 0.82 -3.02 13.85
CA LYS A 95 2.04 -3.83 14.06
C LYS A 95 2.87 -3.96 12.79
N GLY A 96 2.23 -4.29 11.66
CA GLY A 96 2.89 -4.53 10.38
C GLY A 96 3.62 -3.31 9.81
N TYR A 97 2.94 -2.17 9.72
CA TYR A 97 3.46 -0.93 9.17
C TYR A 97 4.65 -0.39 9.98
N PRO A 98 4.58 -0.24 11.31
CA PRO A 98 5.74 0.18 12.10
C PRO A 98 6.91 -0.82 12.02
N ALA A 99 6.63 -2.12 11.92
CA ALA A 99 7.67 -3.14 11.73
C ALA A 99 8.34 -3.00 10.35
N ALA A 100 7.57 -2.78 9.27
CA ALA A 100 8.08 -2.59 7.93
C ALA A 100 8.95 -1.33 7.81
N VAL A 101 8.50 -0.20 8.35
CA VAL A 101 9.28 1.05 8.37
C VAL A 101 10.61 0.87 9.12
N ARG A 102 10.61 0.15 10.25
CA ARG A 102 11.84 -0.15 11.00
C ARG A 102 12.75 -1.11 10.24
N LYS A 103 12.21 -2.15 9.59
CA LYS A 103 12.97 -3.08 8.74
C LYS A 103 13.66 -2.34 7.59
N HIS A 104 12.97 -1.38 6.97
CA HIS A 104 13.42 -0.64 5.80
C HIS A 104 13.83 0.81 6.13
N TRP A 105 14.40 1.05 7.32
CA TRP A 105 14.75 2.40 7.77
C TRP A 105 15.77 3.10 6.88
N ARG A 106 16.66 2.36 6.21
CA ARG A 106 17.71 2.92 5.34
C ARG A 106 17.12 3.60 4.08
N PRO A 107 16.28 2.91 3.27
CA PRO A 107 15.52 3.55 2.21
C PRO A 107 14.72 4.77 2.69
N VAL A 108 14.06 4.67 3.85
CA VAL A 108 13.28 5.78 4.43
C VAL A 108 14.18 6.98 4.79
N ALA A 109 15.32 6.74 5.44
CA ALA A 109 16.28 7.79 5.77
C ALA A 109 16.88 8.43 4.52
N PHE A 110 17.15 7.64 3.48
CA PHE A 110 17.64 8.17 2.21
C PHE A 110 16.58 9.03 1.51
N ALA A 111 15.31 8.61 1.50
CA ALA A 111 14.21 9.42 0.97
C ALA A 111 14.07 10.75 1.72
N TRP A 112 14.16 10.74 3.06
CA TRP A 112 14.22 11.96 3.85
C TRP A 112 15.43 12.84 3.50
N GLY A 113 16.60 12.22 3.32
CA GLY A 113 17.81 12.92 2.90
C GLY A 113 17.63 13.64 1.57
N LEU A 114 16.95 13.05 0.60
CA LEU A 114 16.63 13.68 -0.68
C LEU A 114 15.65 14.85 -0.54
N LEU A 115 14.59 14.71 0.25
CA LEU A 115 13.66 15.80 0.55
C LEU A 115 14.38 16.98 1.21
N ILE A 116 15.19 16.70 2.23
CA ILE A 116 15.95 17.70 2.97
C ILE A 116 17.00 18.35 2.06
N ALA A 117 17.67 17.58 1.20
CA ALA A 117 18.65 18.11 0.26
C ALA A 117 17.99 19.07 -0.73
N GLY A 118 16.87 18.68 -1.35
CA GLY A 118 16.10 19.55 -2.23
C GLY A 118 15.67 20.84 -1.51
N PHE A 119 15.12 20.69 -0.29
CA PHE A 119 14.74 21.83 0.56
C PHE A 119 15.92 22.77 0.82
N ALA A 120 17.04 22.25 1.30
CA ALA A 120 18.19 23.05 1.69
C ALA A 120 18.81 23.77 0.48
N LEU A 121 18.94 23.08 -0.66
CA LEU A 121 19.47 23.67 -1.90
C LEU A 121 18.59 24.82 -2.40
N ALA A 122 17.28 24.61 -2.48
CA ALA A 122 16.36 25.65 -2.92
C ALA A 122 16.24 26.80 -1.93
N PHE A 123 16.24 26.51 -0.62
CA PHE A 123 16.21 27.53 0.41
C PHE A 123 17.47 28.41 0.33
N ALA A 124 18.65 27.81 0.18
CA ALA A 124 19.91 28.55 0.01
C ALA A 124 19.89 29.39 -1.28
N ALA A 125 19.48 28.79 -2.41
CA ALA A 125 19.41 29.47 -3.70
C ALA A 125 18.50 30.71 -3.65
N VAL A 126 17.28 30.57 -3.11
CA VAL A 126 16.32 31.67 -2.98
C VAL A 126 16.76 32.70 -1.94
N SER A 127 17.53 32.30 -0.93
CA SER A 127 18.10 33.23 0.05
C SER A 127 19.16 34.14 -0.60
N SER A 128 19.96 33.58 -1.51
CA SER A 128 21.00 34.31 -2.25
C SER A 128 20.45 35.14 -3.42
N ASP A 129 19.49 34.60 -4.17
CA ASP A 129 18.94 35.24 -5.37
C ASP A 129 17.40 35.17 -5.40
N ARG A 130 16.74 36.32 -5.55
CA ARG A 130 15.27 36.39 -5.63
C ARG A 130 14.73 35.79 -6.93
N GLU A 131 15.49 35.82 -8.01
CA GLU A 131 15.04 35.27 -9.29
C GLU A 131 14.98 33.73 -9.26
N ALA A 132 15.81 33.10 -8.42
CA ALA A 132 15.79 31.65 -8.21
C ALA A 132 14.39 31.13 -7.79
N PHE A 133 13.59 31.94 -7.09
CA PHE A 133 12.21 31.55 -6.75
C PHE A 133 11.37 31.32 -8.00
N ARG A 134 11.47 32.21 -8.99
CA ARG A 134 10.69 32.12 -10.23
C ARG A 134 11.14 30.96 -11.12
N ALA A 135 12.40 30.53 -10.98
CA ALA A 135 12.94 29.37 -11.69
C ALA A 135 12.52 28.03 -11.07
N ILE A 136 12.38 27.96 -9.74
CA ILE A 136 12.07 26.72 -9.01
C ILE A 136 10.57 26.50 -8.87
N VAL A 137 9.82 27.56 -8.56
CA VAL A 137 8.39 27.47 -8.25
C VAL A 137 7.58 27.73 -9.51
N PRO A 138 6.57 26.88 -9.84
CA PRO A 138 5.68 27.12 -10.98
C PRO A 138 4.93 28.44 -10.89
N ALA A 139 4.68 29.05 -12.05
CA ALA A 139 4.07 30.39 -12.16
C ALA A 139 2.70 30.51 -11.47
N GLU A 140 1.90 29.43 -11.48
CA GLU A 140 0.61 29.35 -10.79
C GLU A 140 0.69 29.61 -9.28
N TYR A 141 1.85 29.35 -8.66
CA TYR A 141 2.07 29.56 -7.23
C TYR A 141 2.71 30.93 -6.91
N HIS A 142 3.14 31.71 -7.91
CA HIS A 142 3.83 32.99 -7.69
C HIS A 142 2.91 34.02 -7.03
N ALA A 143 1.63 34.06 -7.40
CA ALA A 143 0.67 35.00 -6.81
C ALA A 143 0.45 34.75 -5.30
N LEU A 144 0.61 33.49 -4.87
CA LEU A 144 0.35 33.05 -3.50
C LEU A 144 1.62 33.08 -2.63
N TYR A 145 2.78 32.72 -3.18
CA TYR A 145 4.03 32.53 -2.43
C TYR A 145 5.18 33.47 -2.86
N GLY A 146 4.97 34.29 -3.89
CA GLY A 146 5.97 35.20 -4.45
C GLY A 146 5.91 36.64 -3.94
N ARG A 147 5.02 36.95 -3.00
CA ARG A 147 4.88 38.30 -2.39
C ARG A 147 4.66 38.22 -0.87
N PRO A 148 5.14 39.21 -0.10
CA PRO A 148 4.81 39.32 1.31
C PRO A 148 3.30 39.46 1.47
N GLN A 149 2.75 38.85 2.52
CA GLN A 149 1.31 38.93 2.81
C GLN A 149 1.08 39.69 4.10
N GLU A 150 0.29 40.75 4.09
CA GLU A 150 0.05 41.59 5.28
C GLU A 150 -0.47 40.79 6.47
N ASP A 151 -1.29 39.77 6.21
CA ASP A 151 -1.67 38.76 7.18
C ASP A 151 -1.76 37.40 6.46
N LEU A 152 -0.74 36.56 6.62
CA LEU A 152 -0.69 35.19 6.08
C LEU A 152 -1.88 34.34 6.53
N ARG A 153 -2.35 34.57 7.76
CA ARG A 153 -3.53 33.90 8.28
C ARG A 153 -4.78 34.50 7.69
N ALA A 154 -4.90 35.80 7.46
CA ALA A 154 -6.07 36.34 6.76
C ALA A 154 -6.09 35.99 5.26
N ALA A 155 -4.92 35.95 4.61
CA ALA A 155 -4.80 35.64 3.19
C ALA A 155 -4.92 34.13 2.89
N ARG A 156 -4.67 33.25 3.87
CA ARG A 156 -4.97 31.80 3.76
C ARG A 156 -6.24 31.34 4.49
N PHE A 157 -6.62 32.03 5.58
CA PHE A 157 -7.68 31.66 6.54
C PHE A 157 -8.57 32.84 6.99
N GLY A 158 -8.54 34.00 6.31
CA GLY A 158 -9.32 35.18 6.72
C GLY A 158 -10.79 34.86 6.84
N SER A 159 -11.39 35.10 8.01
CA SER A 159 -12.76 34.70 8.39
C SER A 159 -13.24 33.44 7.65
N VAL A 160 -12.40 32.41 7.61
CA VAL A 160 -12.64 31.25 6.75
C VAL A 160 -13.76 30.45 7.38
N SER A 161 -14.85 30.27 6.64
CA SER A 161 -15.89 29.35 7.05
C SER A 161 -15.28 27.95 7.18
N ALA A 162 -15.86 27.10 8.03
CA ALA A 162 -15.40 25.72 8.17
C ALA A 162 -15.27 25.00 6.80
N ASP A 163 -16.14 25.35 5.84
CA ASP A 163 -16.16 24.81 4.49
C ASP A 163 -14.93 25.22 3.66
N GLN A 164 -14.47 26.47 3.76
CA GLN A 164 -13.30 26.96 3.02
C GLN A 164 -11.98 26.36 3.55
N ALA A 165 -11.87 26.16 4.88
CA ALA A 165 -10.73 25.47 5.48
C ALA A 165 -10.71 23.98 5.10
N ALA A 166 -11.88 23.35 5.06
CA ALA A 166 -12.03 21.95 4.66
C ALA A 166 -11.65 21.74 3.18
N ASP A 167 -12.12 22.61 2.27
CA ASP A 167 -11.77 22.52 0.84
C ASP A 167 -10.25 22.69 0.64
N PHE A 168 -9.64 23.69 1.28
CA PHE A 168 -8.20 23.91 1.18
C PHE A 168 -7.38 22.71 1.68
N SER A 169 -7.74 22.17 2.85
CA SER A 169 -7.08 20.99 3.43
C SER A 169 -7.24 19.76 2.53
N SER A 170 -8.42 19.59 1.92
CA SER A 170 -8.68 18.48 0.99
C SER A 170 -7.77 18.54 -0.24
N ARG A 171 -7.53 19.74 -0.80
CA ARG A 171 -6.66 19.93 -1.97
C ARG A 171 -5.20 19.59 -1.65
N ILE A 172 -4.70 20.02 -0.50
CA ILE A 172 -3.35 19.67 -0.03
C ILE A 172 -3.24 18.15 0.13
N TYR A 173 -4.23 17.54 0.79
CA TYR A 173 -4.23 16.11 1.05
C TYR A 173 -4.25 15.29 -0.26
N VAL A 174 -5.11 15.65 -1.21
CA VAL A 174 -5.16 15.01 -2.53
C VAL A 174 -3.85 15.19 -3.29
N ASN A 175 -3.22 16.36 -3.21
CA ASN A 175 -1.93 16.60 -3.84
C ASN A 175 -0.83 15.72 -3.23
N ASN A 176 -0.76 15.61 -1.91
CA ASN A 176 0.20 14.77 -1.21
C ASN A 176 0.01 13.28 -1.50
N ILE A 177 -1.25 12.82 -1.65
CA ILE A 177 -1.55 11.46 -2.13
C ILE A 177 -1.00 11.26 -3.53
N LYS A 178 -1.24 12.20 -4.46
CA LYS A 178 -0.73 12.11 -5.84
C LYS A 178 0.80 12.07 -5.86
N VAL A 179 1.46 12.92 -5.06
CA VAL A 179 2.92 12.91 -4.93
C VAL A 179 3.43 11.59 -4.35
N SER A 180 2.77 11.05 -3.33
CA SER A 180 3.15 9.77 -2.71
C SER A 180 3.02 8.61 -3.69
N LEU A 181 1.87 8.50 -4.37
CA LEU A 181 1.62 7.47 -5.38
C LEU A 181 2.57 7.61 -6.57
N GLY A 182 2.82 8.84 -7.03
CA GLY A 182 3.77 9.12 -8.09
C GLY A 182 5.19 8.74 -7.69
N ALA A 183 5.65 9.11 -6.49
CA ALA A 183 6.98 8.78 -6.01
C ALA A 183 7.19 7.26 -5.90
N PHE A 184 6.17 6.52 -5.46
CA PHE A 184 6.16 5.06 -5.48
C PHE A 184 6.23 4.51 -6.92
N ALA A 185 5.32 4.92 -7.80
CA ALA A 185 5.19 4.40 -9.16
C ALA A 185 6.42 4.70 -10.02
N MET A 186 7.00 5.90 -9.87
CA MET A 186 8.24 6.30 -10.54
C MET A 186 9.46 5.47 -10.10
N GLY A 187 9.32 4.63 -9.07
CA GLY A 187 10.29 3.60 -8.73
C GLY A 187 10.60 2.67 -9.91
N GLY A 188 9.61 2.40 -10.77
CA GLY A 188 9.77 1.63 -12.00
C GLY A 188 10.79 2.22 -12.99
N THR A 189 11.17 3.49 -12.86
CA THR A 189 12.21 4.15 -13.66
C THR A 189 13.62 3.95 -13.08
N PHE A 190 13.89 2.75 -12.55
CA PHE A 190 15.12 2.44 -11.79
C PHE A 190 15.33 3.38 -10.58
N GLY A 191 14.24 3.91 -10.01
CA GLY A 191 14.26 4.85 -8.89
C GLY A 191 14.62 6.30 -9.25
N VAL A 192 15.05 6.59 -10.48
CA VAL A 192 15.48 7.95 -10.89
C VAL A 192 14.33 8.95 -10.77
N GLY A 193 13.14 8.59 -11.26
CA GLY A 193 11.97 9.44 -11.17
C GLY A 193 11.53 9.70 -9.73
N THR A 194 11.66 8.72 -8.84
CA THR A 194 11.41 8.89 -7.40
C THR A 194 12.38 9.90 -6.79
N VAL A 195 13.67 9.79 -7.11
CA VAL A 195 14.70 10.74 -6.63
C VAL A 195 14.37 12.17 -7.08
N LEU A 196 14.06 12.35 -8.37
CA LEU A 196 13.72 13.66 -8.92
C LEU A 196 12.46 14.24 -8.28
N MET A 197 11.43 13.42 -8.06
CA MET A 197 10.21 13.86 -7.37
C MET A 197 10.50 14.32 -5.94
N LEU A 198 11.30 13.59 -5.16
CA LEU A 198 11.65 13.99 -3.80
C LEU A 198 12.46 15.29 -3.77
N LEU A 199 13.48 15.40 -4.62
CA LEU A 199 14.28 16.62 -4.73
C LEU A 199 13.43 17.82 -5.12
N TYR A 200 12.52 17.66 -6.09
CA TYR A 200 11.64 18.72 -6.55
C TYR A 200 10.62 19.15 -5.48
N ASN A 201 9.96 18.20 -4.81
CA ASN A 201 9.01 18.53 -3.74
C ASN A 201 9.71 19.19 -2.54
N GLY A 202 10.92 18.71 -2.19
CA GLY A 202 11.77 19.37 -1.21
C GLY A 202 12.12 20.80 -1.64
N ALA A 203 12.55 20.97 -2.90
CA ALA A 203 12.91 22.26 -3.46
C ALA A 203 11.76 23.27 -3.47
N LEU A 204 10.54 22.84 -3.82
CA LEU A 204 9.35 23.69 -3.74
C LEU A 204 9.13 24.20 -2.32
N LEU A 205 9.15 23.30 -1.33
CA LEU A 205 8.98 23.68 0.07
C LEU A 205 10.09 24.62 0.55
N GLY A 206 11.35 24.36 0.16
CA GLY A 206 12.52 25.18 0.50
C GLY A 206 12.48 26.58 -0.10
N ALA A 207 12.13 26.70 -1.37
CA ALA A 207 11.99 27.98 -2.06
C ALA A 207 10.89 28.84 -1.43
N ILE A 208 9.72 28.25 -1.16
CA ILE A 208 8.61 28.95 -0.51
C ILE A 208 8.98 29.37 0.92
N ALA A 209 9.59 28.46 1.69
CA ALA A 209 10.03 28.75 3.05
C ALA A 209 11.05 29.89 3.11
N SER A 210 11.99 29.94 2.16
CA SER A 210 12.99 31.01 2.07
C SER A 210 12.35 32.37 1.84
N ASN A 211 11.39 32.49 0.92
CA ASN A 211 10.68 33.75 0.69
C ASN A 211 10.01 34.28 1.97
N PHE A 212 9.26 33.43 2.66
CA PHE A 212 8.60 33.82 3.91
C PHE A 212 9.59 34.14 5.02
N HIS A 213 10.69 33.38 5.14
CA HIS A 213 11.75 33.68 6.08
C HIS A 213 12.35 35.08 5.85
N ARG A 214 12.61 35.45 4.58
CA ARG A 214 13.17 36.76 4.21
C ARG A 214 12.23 37.93 4.49
N TRP A 215 10.92 37.71 4.52
CA TRP A 215 9.93 38.74 4.89
C TRP A 215 9.68 38.83 6.40
N GLY A 216 10.41 38.06 7.22
CA GLY A 216 10.17 37.98 8.66
C GLY A 216 8.93 37.16 9.04
N GLN A 217 8.37 36.41 8.07
CA GLN A 217 7.11 35.67 8.20
C GLN A 217 7.31 34.15 8.37
N GLY A 218 8.52 33.75 8.77
CA GLY A 218 8.87 32.34 8.91
C GLY A 218 8.04 31.62 9.98
N TYR A 219 7.72 32.30 11.09
CA TYR A 219 6.94 31.71 12.17
C TYR A 219 5.51 31.40 11.73
N GLU A 220 4.84 32.36 11.08
CA GLU A 220 3.50 32.21 10.53
C GLU A 220 3.47 31.06 9.53
N PHE A 221 4.43 31.04 8.60
CA PHE A 221 4.56 29.97 7.61
C PHE A 221 4.67 28.58 8.25
N TRP A 222 5.58 28.38 9.21
CA TRP A 222 5.75 27.08 9.86
C TRP A 222 4.56 26.70 10.74
N SER A 223 3.90 27.67 11.38
CA SER A 223 2.69 27.41 12.17
C SER A 223 1.55 26.80 11.34
N LEU A 224 1.53 27.08 10.03
CA LEU A 224 0.53 26.56 9.10
C LEU A 224 0.93 25.23 8.48
N ILE A 225 2.23 24.99 8.29
CA ILE A 225 2.73 23.77 7.63
C ILE A 225 2.96 22.62 8.60
N VAL A 226 3.61 22.87 9.74
CA VAL A 226 4.04 21.80 10.66
C VAL A 226 2.89 20.88 11.13
N PRO A 227 1.69 21.38 11.49
CA PRO A 227 0.61 20.54 12.02
C PRO A 227 0.18 19.39 11.09
N HIS A 228 0.30 19.58 9.77
CA HIS A 228 -0.11 18.58 8.78
C HIS A 228 1.10 18.00 8.03
N GLY A 229 2.07 18.87 7.71
CA GLY A 229 3.26 18.54 6.94
C GLY A 229 4.13 17.46 7.58
N ALA A 230 4.16 17.34 8.91
CA ALA A 230 4.90 16.26 9.57
C ALA A 230 4.36 14.87 9.18
N VAL A 231 3.05 14.70 9.18
CA VAL A 231 2.39 13.44 8.78
C VAL A 231 2.52 13.25 7.27
N GLU A 232 2.21 14.28 6.49
CA GLU A 232 2.18 14.20 5.02
C GLU A 232 3.56 13.94 4.40
N LEU A 233 4.60 14.64 4.87
CA LEU A 233 5.97 14.41 4.41
C LEU A 233 6.48 13.03 4.83
N SER A 234 6.04 12.52 5.99
CA SER A 234 6.37 11.16 6.41
C SER A 234 5.76 10.12 5.47
N CYS A 235 4.50 10.31 5.04
CA CYS A 235 3.84 9.45 4.06
C CYS A 235 4.56 9.49 2.71
N ILE A 236 4.94 10.68 2.23
CA ILE A 236 5.70 10.84 0.98
C ILE A 236 7.06 10.13 1.09
N ALA A 237 7.79 10.30 2.20
CA ALA A 237 9.10 9.68 2.40
C ALA A 237 9.01 8.15 2.42
N VAL A 238 7.99 7.57 3.08
CA VAL A 238 7.78 6.12 3.12
C VAL A 238 7.36 5.59 1.74
N ALA A 239 6.44 6.26 1.04
CA ALA A 239 6.03 5.86 -0.30
C ALA A 239 7.18 5.93 -1.31
N ALA A 240 8.00 6.98 -1.22
CA ALA A 240 9.19 7.13 -2.04
C ALA A 240 10.26 6.08 -1.69
N ALA A 241 10.45 5.74 -0.41
CA ALA A 241 11.35 4.67 0.00
C ALA A 241 10.96 3.33 -0.63
N ALA A 242 9.66 3.00 -0.66
CA ALA A 242 9.15 1.82 -1.37
C ALA A 242 9.41 1.92 -2.89
N GLY A 243 9.20 3.08 -3.51
CA GLY A 243 9.55 3.32 -4.91
C GLY A 243 11.05 3.12 -5.20
N LEU A 244 11.93 3.60 -4.31
CA LEU A 244 13.38 3.40 -4.44
C LEU A 244 13.79 1.94 -4.27
N MET A 245 13.12 1.19 -3.39
CA MET A 245 13.34 -0.26 -3.25
C MET A 245 12.93 -1.02 -4.52
N LEU A 246 11.78 -0.65 -5.12
CA LEU A 246 11.37 -1.17 -6.43
C LEU A 246 12.40 -0.86 -7.50
N GLY A 247 12.87 0.39 -7.58
CA GLY A 247 13.91 0.79 -8.52
C GLY A 247 15.22 0.04 -8.31
N TRP A 248 15.63 -0.14 -7.06
CA TRP A 248 16.83 -0.88 -6.71
C TRP A 248 16.77 -2.35 -7.14
N SER A 249 15.59 -2.99 -7.05
CA SER A 249 15.40 -4.37 -7.53
C SER A 249 15.64 -4.52 -9.04
N LEU A 250 15.39 -3.48 -9.83
CA LEU A 250 15.66 -3.45 -11.27
C LEU A 250 17.15 -3.26 -11.58
N ILE A 251 17.85 -2.46 -10.76
CA ILE A 251 19.29 -2.20 -10.88
C ILE A 251 20.08 -3.45 -10.48
N ARG A 252 19.73 -4.07 -9.34
CA ARG A 252 20.44 -5.21 -8.77
C ARG A 252 19.48 -6.38 -8.50
N PRO A 253 19.01 -7.08 -9.55
CA PRO A 253 18.03 -8.16 -9.43
C PRO A 253 18.60 -9.47 -8.82
N GLY A 254 19.91 -9.54 -8.60
CA GLY A 254 20.56 -10.74 -8.07
C GLY A 254 20.49 -11.91 -9.06
N ARG A 255 19.89 -13.02 -8.63
CA ARG A 255 19.71 -14.23 -9.46
C ARG A 255 18.39 -14.25 -10.24
N LEU A 256 17.48 -13.32 -9.95
CA LEU A 256 16.17 -13.25 -10.58
C LEU A 256 16.24 -12.46 -11.88
N ARG A 257 15.27 -12.66 -12.78
CA ARG A 257 15.06 -11.73 -13.90
C ARG A 257 14.54 -10.41 -13.33
N ARG A 258 14.82 -9.29 -13.99
CA ARG A 258 14.41 -7.95 -13.51
C ARG A 258 12.91 -7.85 -13.20
N GLY A 259 12.05 -8.41 -14.05
CA GLY A 259 10.60 -8.43 -13.81
C GLY A 259 10.19 -9.26 -12.58
N GLU A 260 10.88 -10.37 -12.33
CA GLU A 260 10.63 -11.21 -11.14
C GLU A 260 11.13 -10.52 -9.87
N ALA A 261 12.32 -9.92 -9.91
CA ALA A 261 12.86 -9.13 -8.80
C ALA A 261 11.95 -7.94 -8.46
N PHE A 262 11.41 -7.26 -9.48
CA PHE A 262 10.45 -6.18 -9.31
C PHE A 262 9.14 -6.65 -8.69
N ALA A 263 8.61 -7.78 -9.17
CA ALA A 263 7.39 -8.37 -8.62
C ALA A 263 7.58 -8.87 -7.17
N GLU A 264 8.77 -9.38 -6.82
CA GLU A 264 9.11 -9.77 -5.45
C GLU A 264 9.23 -8.53 -4.55
N ALA A 265 9.95 -7.50 -4.98
CA ALA A 265 10.09 -6.26 -4.22
C ALA A 265 8.75 -5.55 -4.00
N GLY A 266 7.79 -5.67 -4.92
CA GLY A 266 6.43 -5.15 -4.74
C GLY A 266 5.53 -5.94 -3.80
N ARG A 267 5.98 -7.12 -3.32
CA ARG A 267 5.29 -7.92 -2.29
C ARG A 267 5.79 -7.63 -0.87
N GLU A 268 6.98 -7.04 -0.74
CA GLU A 268 7.55 -6.60 0.55
C GLU A 268 6.95 -5.26 1.02
#